data_AF-A0A2V6VBW0-F1
#
_entry.id   AF-A0A2V6VBW0-F1
#
_cell.length_a   1.000
_cell.length_b   1.000
_cell.length_c   1.000
_cell.angle_alpha   90.00
_cell.angle_beta   90.00
_cell.angle_gamma   90.00
#
_symmetry.space_group_name_H-M   'P 1'
#
loop_
_entity.id
_entity.type
_entity.pdbx_description
1 polymer ?
#
loop_
_entity_poly.entity_id
_entity_poly.type
_entity_poly.pdbx_seq_one_letter_code
_entity_poly.pdbx_strand_id
1 'polypeptide(L)'
;MPRFDVRGAQAAAGFSSTVNDLSKFARWQLRVLRTGKTDVLRAASLREMTRIQWTDPDGKTTWGLGYSVSRSGNDLVVGHGGRCPGYRTLLTTLPQKDLDYAGRYEPKVGAAEISVQP
;
A
#
# COMPACT_ATOMS: atom_id res chain seq x y z
N MET A 1 -10.73 14.19 13.78
CA MET A 1 -10.85 12.97 14.61
C MET A 1 -9.68 12.91 15.59
N PRO A 2 -9.92 12.55 16.87
CA PRO A 2 -8.84 12.39 17.85
C PRO A 2 -7.96 11.20 17.50
N ARG A 3 -6.64 11.36 17.62
CA ARG A 3 -5.66 10.31 17.30
C ARG A 3 -5.67 9.25 18.41
N PHE A 4 -5.52 7.99 18.04
CA PHE A 4 -5.32 6.91 19.01
C PHE A 4 -3.85 6.90 19.47
N ASP A 5 -3.61 6.97 20.78
CA ASP A 5 -2.25 6.92 21.34
C ASP A 5 -1.78 5.47 21.51
N VAL A 6 -0.84 5.07 20.66
CA VAL A 6 -0.25 3.73 20.66
C VAL A 6 1.00 3.61 21.54
N ARG A 7 1.37 4.67 22.28
CA ARG A 7 2.50 4.71 23.22
C ARG A 7 3.81 4.20 22.59
N GLY A 8 4.38 3.11 23.12
CA GLY A 8 5.64 2.54 22.63
C GLY A 8 5.57 1.96 21.20
N ALA A 9 4.38 1.82 20.61
CA ALA A 9 4.18 1.26 19.28
C ALA A 9 4.01 2.32 18.17
N GLN A 10 4.47 3.56 18.40
CA GLN A 10 4.32 4.68 17.46
C GLN A 10 4.80 4.37 16.04
N ALA A 11 5.94 3.69 15.88
CA ALA A 11 6.46 3.33 14.56
C ALA A 11 5.58 2.30 13.81
N ALA A 12 4.82 1.47 14.52
CA ALA A 12 3.99 0.42 13.93
C ALA A 12 2.54 0.86 13.67
N ALA A 13 1.98 1.76 14.51
CA ALA A 13 0.55 2.09 14.48
C ALA A 13 0.22 3.56 14.78
N GLY A 14 1.21 4.43 15.00
CA GLY A 14 1.00 5.82 15.44
C GLY A 14 0.72 6.82 14.32
N PHE A 15 0.79 6.38 13.05
CA PHE A 15 0.52 7.25 11.91
C PHE A 15 -0.98 7.51 11.75
N SER A 16 -1.36 8.79 11.70
CA SER A 16 -2.74 9.24 11.44
C SER A 16 -2.77 10.10 10.19
N SER A 17 -3.72 9.83 9.29
CA SER A 17 -3.79 10.49 7.99
C SER A 17 -5.22 10.52 7.43
N THR A 18 -5.39 11.01 6.21
CA THR A 18 -6.66 11.07 5.48
C THR A 18 -6.65 10.19 4.24
N VAL A 19 -7.83 9.85 3.70
CA VAL A 19 -7.93 9.13 2.41
C VAL A 19 -7.20 9.89 1.30
N ASN A 20 -7.27 11.22 1.31
CA ASN A 20 -6.60 12.06 0.31
C ASN A 20 -5.06 11.91 0.38
N ASP A 21 -4.50 11.90 1.58
CA ASP A 21 -3.06 11.75 1.77
C ASP A 21 -2.57 10.34 1.43
N LEU A 22 -3.32 9.30 1.84
CA LEU A 22 -3.04 7.92 1.43
C LEU A 22 -3.16 7.73 -0.09
N SER A 23 -4.11 8.42 -0.73
CA SER A 23 -4.25 8.41 -2.19
C SER A 23 -3.07 9.08 -2.88
N LYS A 24 -2.57 10.20 -2.33
CA LYS A 24 -1.35 10.86 -2.82
C LYS A 24 -0.12 9.96 -2.63
N PHE A 25 -0.01 9.27 -1.50
CA PHE A 25 1.05 8.30 -1.23
C PHE A 25 1.03 7.13 -2.23
N ALA A 26 -0.14 6.55 -2.51
CA ALA A 26 -0.29 5.52 -3.54
C ALA A 26 0.09 6.02 -4.94
N ARG A 27 -0.42 7.20 -5.34
CA ARG A 27 -0.11 7.82 -6.63
C ARG A 27 1.39 8.13 -6.78
N TRP A 28 2.05 8.51 -5.69
CA TRP A 28 3.49 8.70 -5.66
C TRP A 28 4.23 7.40 -5.98
N GLN A 29 3.89 6.29 -5.31
CA GLN A 29 4.51 4.98 -5.57
C GLN A 29 4.33 4.52 -7.02
N LEU A 30 3.10 4.58 -7.52
CA LEU A 30 2.76 4.20 -8.90
C LEU A 30 3.52 5.04 -9.92
N ARG A 31 3.57 6.37 -9.72
CA ARG A 31 4.36 7.28 -10.56
C ARG A 31 5.85 6.91 -10.58
N VAL A 32 6.44 6.64 -9.42
CA VAL A 32 7.87 6.28 -9.33
C VAL A 32 8.14 4.95 -10.04
N LEU A 33 7.28 3.95 -9.84
CA LEU A 33 7.38 2.65 -10.53
C LEU A 33 7.26 2.79 -12.04
N ARG A 34 6.28 3.57 -12.52
CA ARG A 34 6.01 3.78 -13.95
C ARG A 34 7.10 4.59 -14.66
N THR A 35 7.58 5.65 -14.03
CA THR A 35 8.52 6.58 -14.68
C THR A 35 9.98 6.22 -14.47
N GLY A 36 10.29 5.42 -13.45
CA GLY A 36 11.67 5.15 -13.03
C GLY A 36 12.41 6.38 -12.45
N LYS A 37 11.77 7.55 -12.44
CA LYS A 37 12.37 8.79 -11.90
C LYS A 37 12.47 8.67 -10.39
N THR A 38 13.69 8.85 -9.89
CA THR A 38 13.95 8.80 -8.44
C THR A 38 13.34 10.03 -7.78
N ASP A 39 12.74 9.78 -6.61
CA ASP A 39 12.17 10.80 -5.72
C ASP A 39 12.64 10.42 -4.29
N VAL A 40 11.78 10.44 -3.27
CA VAL A 40 12.10 9.93 -1.92
C VAL A 40 12.69 8.50 -1.95
N LEU A 41 12.24 7.64 -2.86
CA LEU A 41 12.79 6.31 -3.10
C LEU A 41 13.14 6.09 -4.58
N ARG A 42 14.07 5.17 -4.85
CA ARG A 42 14.32 4.65 -6.19
C ARG A 42 13.22 3.68 -6.59
N ALA A 43 12.91 3.59 -7.89
CA ALA A 43 11.97 2.58 -8.39
C ALA A 43 12.40 1.14 -8.05
N ALA A 44 13.70 0.86 -8.00
CA ALA A 44 14.22 -0.43 -7.55
C ALA A 44 13.86 -0.74 -6.08
N SER A 45 13.92 0.26 -5.19
CA SER A 45 13.54 0.10 -3.78
C SER A 45 12.05 -0.22 -3.63
N LEU A 46 11.18 0.48 -4.36
CA LEU A 46 9.74 0.16 -4.36
C LEU A 46 9.47 -1.23 -4.93
N ARG A 47 10.15 -1.64 -6.01
CA ARG A 47 10.04 -3.01 -6.54
C ARG A 47 10.39 -4.05 -5.48
N GLU A 48 11.48 -3.86 -4.73
CA GLU A 48 11.86 -4.77 -3.64
C GLU A 48 10.86 -4.78 -2.49
N MET A 49 10.28 -3.63 -2.13
CA MET A 49 9.23 -3.57 -1.11
C MET A 49 7.97 -4.35 -1.51
N THR A 50 7.66 -4.38 -2.81
CA THR A 50 6.47 -5.08 -3.34
C THR A 50 6.75 -6.50 -3.84
N ARG A 51 8.01 -6.95 -3.86
CA ARG A 51 8.39 -8.33 -4.19
C ARG A 51 8.04 -9.23 -3.01
N ILE A 52 7.58 -10.44 -3.28
CA ILE A 52 7.39 -11.44 -2.22
C ILE A 52 8.75 -11.76 -1.60
N GLN A 53 8.90 -11.43 -0.32
CA GLN A 53 10.07 -11.73 0.50
C GLN A 53 9.80 -12.90 1.45
N TRP A 54 8.54 -13.09 1.84
CA TRP A 54 8.13 -14.14 2.76
C TRP A 54 6.75 -14.68 2.40
N THR A 55 6.56 -15.98 2.63
CA THR A 55 5.31 -16.70 2.47
C THR A 55 5.08 -17.52 3.73
N ASP A 56 3.85 -17.47 4.25
CA ASP A 56 3.40 -18.25 5.41
C ASP A 56 3.51 -19.76 5.11
N PRO A 57 3.74 -20.65 6.10
CA PRO A 57 3.88 -22.08 5.84
C PRO A 57 2.67 -22.71 5.15
N ASP A 58 1.48 -22.14 5.30
CA ASP A 58 0.27 -22.62 4.63
C ASP A 58 0.09 -22.06 3.19
N GLY A 59 1.00 -21.19 2.74
CA GLY A 59 1.04 -20.63 1.40
C GLY A 59 -0.01 -19.56 1.12
N LYS A 60 -0.89 -19.22 2.08
CA LYS A 60 -2.04 -18.34 1.82
C LYS A 60 -1.72 -16.86 1.99
N THR A 61 -0.75 -16.54 2.84
CA THR A 61 -0.34 -15.17 3.11
C THR A 61 1.06 -14.95 2.59
N THR A 62 1.24 -13.91 1.76
CA THR A 62 2.58 -13.51 1.31
C THR A 62 2.84 -12.04 1.62
N TRP A 63 4.09 -11.74 1.94
CA TRP A 63 4.53 -10.42 2.36
C TRP A 63 5.75 -9.98 1.57
N GLY A 64 5.71 -8.71 1.16
CA GLY A 64 6.90 -7.94 0.83
C GLY A 64 7.41 -7.18 2.05
N LEU A 65 8.14 -6.09 1.84
CA LEU A 65 8.62 -5.24 2.92
C LEU A 65 7.57 -4.17 3.22
N GLY A 66 6.79 -4.41 4.28
CA GLY A 66 5.72 -3.49 4.72
C GLY A 66 4.44 -3.57 3.89
N TYR A 67 4.28 -4.59 3.04
CA TYR A 67 3.06 -4.83 2.27
C TYR A 67 2.68 -6.31 2.27
N SER A 68 1.40 -6.60 2.41
CA SER A 68 0.83 -7.85 1.93
C SER A 68 0.84 -7.84 0.41
N VAL A 69 1.25 -8.95 -0.19
CA VAL A 69 1.30 -9.14 -1.63
C VAL A 69 0.41 -10.33 -1.97
N SER A 70 -0.41 -10.21 -2.99
CA SER A 70 -1.25 -11.31 -3.47
C SER A 70 -1.51 -11.17 -4.96
N ARG A 71 -2.13 -12.18 -5.56
CA ARG A 71 -2.61 -12.10 -6.94
C ARG A 71 -4.11 -12.25 -6.99
N SER A 72 -4.77 -11.43 -7.81
CA SER A 72 -6.17 -11.55 -8.13
C SER A 72 -6.30 -11.68 -9.65
N GLY A 73 -6.54 -12.91 -10.13
CA GLY A 73 -6.36 -13.23 -11.55
C GLY A 73 -4.93 -12.96 -12.00
N ASN A 74 -4.77 -12.11 -13.02
CA ASN A 74 -3.45 -11.72 -13.52
C ASN A 74 -2.82 -10.56 -12.75
N ASP A 75 -3.58 -9.92 -11.86
CA ASP A 75 -3.17 -8.67 -11.23
C ASP A 75 -2.39 -8.92 -9.94
N LEU A 76 -1.22 -8.30 -9.82
CA LEU A 76 -0.54 -8.16 -8.54
C LEU A 76 -1.27 -7.13 -7.67
N VAL A 77 -1.73 -7.57 -6.50
CA VAL A 77 -2.36 -6.74 -5.48
C VAL A 77 -1.35 -6.49 -4.36
N VAL A 78 -1.07 -5.22 -4.09
CA VAL A 78 -0.12 -4.80 -3.05
C VAL A 78 -0.81 -3.86 -2.09
N GLY A 79 -0.78 -4.16 -0.80
CA GLY A 79 -1.49 -3.33 0.17
C GLY A 79 -1.07 -3.57 1.61
N HIS A 80 -1.68 -2.81 2.51
CA HIS A 80 -1.52 -2.99 3.95
C HIS A 80 -2.79 -2.57 4.68
N GLY A 81 -3.24 -3.41 5.61
CA GLY A 81 -4.35 -3.10 6.51
C GLY A 81 -3.85 -2.46 7.81
N GLY A 82 -4.65 -1.59 8.40
CA GLY A 82 -4.39 -1.01 9.71
C GLY A 82 -5.64 -1.06 10.57
N ARG A 83 -5.49 -1.32 11.87
CA ARG A 83 -6.59 -1.26 12.82
C ARG A 83 -6.11 -0.72 14.15
N CYS A 84 -6.87 0.23 14.68
CA CYS A 84 -6.79 0.72 16.05
C CYS A 84 -8.22 0.75 16.63
N PRO A 85 -8.42 0.79 17.95
CA PRO A 85 -9.75 0.96 18.52
C PRO A 85 -10.48 2.17 17.89
N GLY A 86 -11.67 1.94 17.32
CA GLY A 86 -12.42 2.96 16.60
C GLY A 86 -12.05 3.17 15.13
N TYR A 87 -10.97 2.56 14.61
CA TYR A 87 -10.42 2.87 13.28
C TYR A 87 -9.98 1.62 12.51
N ARG A 88 -10.36 1.55 11.24
CA ARG A 88 -9.87 0.57 10.26
C ARG A 88 -9.40 1.31 9.02
N THR A 89 -8.26 0.89 8.47
CA THR A 89 -7.76 1.41 7.20
C THR A 89 -7.32 0.24 6.32
N LEU A 90 -7.55 0.35 5.02
CA LEU A 90 -6.96 -0.53 4.02
C LEU A 90 -6.43 0.33 2.88
N LEU A 91 -5.15 0.18 2.57
CA LEU A 91 -4.53 0.75 1.38
C LEU A 91 -4.22 -0.37 0.40
N THR A 92 -4.65 -0.25 -0.86
CA THR A 92 -4.39 -1.24 -1.91
C THR A 92 -3.94 -0.56 -3.19
N THR A 93 -3.02 -1.19 -3.93
CA THR A 93 -2.55 -0.73 -5.24
C THR A 93 -2.42 -1.92 -6.20
N LEU A 94 -2.53 -1.62 -7.50
CA LEU A 94 -2.38 -2.58 -8.59
C LEU A 94 -1.22 -2.13 -9.50
N PRO A 95 0.05 -2.26 -9.06
CA PRO A 95 1.18 -1.65 -9.77
C PRO A 95 1.41 -2.25 -11.17
N GLN A 96 1.09 -3.53 -11.40
CA GLN A 96 1.24 -4.14 -12.72
C GLN A 96 0.28 -3.54 -13.75
N LYS A 97 -0.99 -3.27 -13.40
CA LYS A 97 -1.92 -2.59 -14.32
C LYS A 97 -1.42 -1.22 -14.75
N ASP A 98 -0.75 -0.49 -13.85
CA ASP A 98 -0.20 0.83 -14.16
C ASP A 98 1.05 0.75 -15.07
N LEU A 99 1.78 -0.36 -15.03
CA LEU A 99 2.94 -0.62 -15.89
C LEU A 99 2.55 -1.13 -17.29
N ASP A 100 1.55 -2.01 -17.37
CA ASP A 100 1.10 -2.62 -18.63
C ASP A 100 0.34 -1.62 -19.53
N TYR A 101 -0.23 -0.57 -18.94
CA TYR A 101 -1.09 0.40 -19.61
C TYR A 101 -0.36 1.74 -19.85
N ALA A 102 0.62 1.76 -20.75
CA ALA A 102 1.46 2.93 -21.04
C ALA A 102 0.79 4.03 -21.90
N GLY A 103 -0.55 4.12 -21.93
CA GLY A 103 -1.30 5.06 -22.76
C GLY A 103 -2.43 5.74 -21.99
N ARG A 104 -2.14 6.86 -21.32
CA ARG A 104 -3.10 7.76 -20.63
C ARG A 104 -4.16 7.03 -19.78
N TYR A 105 -3.79 6.66 -18.56
CA TYR A 105 -4.72 6.20 -17.54
C TYR A 105 -4.60 7.05 -16.27
N GLU A 106 -5.74 7.38 -15.67
CA GLU A 106 -5.84 7.85 -14.28
C GLU A 106 -5.51 6.65 -13.38
N PRO A 107 -4.41 6.63 -12.62
CA PRO A 107 -4.04 5.49 -11.80
C PRO A 107 -5.19 5.15 -10.86
N LYS A 108 -5.86 4.00 -11.08
CA LYS A 108 -6.80 3.45 -10.11
C LYS A 108 -6.00 2.99 -8.91
N VAL A 109 -5.87 3.87 -7.93
CA VAL A 109 -5.58 3.49 -6.55
C VAL A 109 -6.64 2.45 -6.18
N GLY A 110 -6.21 1.22 -5.90
CA GLY A 110 -7.10 0.22 -5.31
C GLY A 110 -7.66 0.82 -4.02
N ALA A 111 -8.93 0.56 -3.71
CA ALA A 111 -9.67 1.24 -2.66
C ALA A 111 -8.79 1.63 -1.44
N ALA A 112 -8.64 2.94 -1.21
CA ALA A 112 -8.14 3.48 0.03
C ALA A 112 -9.35 3.72 0.94
N GLU A 113 -9.71 2.71 1.73
CA GLU A 113 -10.85 2.79 2.63
C GLU A 113 -10.34 3.13 4.03
N ILE A 114 -10.90 4.20 4.62
CA ILE A 114 -10.80 4.45 6.05
C ILE A 114 -12.21 4.35 6.60
N SER A 115 -12.45 3.34 7.44
CA SER A 115 -13.72 3.09 8.11
C SER A 115 -13.55 3.29 9.61
N VAL A 116 -14.50 3.96 10.23
CA VAL A 116 -14.57 4.11 11.68
C VAL A 116 -15.60 3.10 12.15
N GLN A 117 -15.16 2.12 12.93
CA GLN A 117 -16.06 1.10 13.49
C GLN A 117 -16.30 1.43 14.97
N PRO A 118 -17.57 1.40 15.44
CA PRO A 118 -17.89 1.60 16.85
C PRO A 118 -17.25 0.54 17.76
#